data_AF-A0A3D2UZQ2-F1
#
_entry.id   AF-A0A3D2UZQ2-F1
#
_cell.length_a   1.000
_cell.length_b   1.000
_cell.length_c   1.000
_cell.angle_alpha   90.00
_cell.angle_beta   90.00
_cell.angle_gamma   90.00
#
_symmetry.space_group_name_H-M   'P 1'
#
loop_
_entity.id
_entity.type
_entity.pdbx_description
1 polymer ?
#
loop_
_entity_poly.entity_id
_entity_poly.type
_entity_poly.pdbx_seq_one_letter_code
_entity_poly.pdbx_strand_id
1 'polypeptide(L)' 'NYDNTLKEPVVLPSRVPNLLVNGSSGIAVGMACSFPSHNLEEVMSAL' A
#
# COMPACT_ATOMS: atom_id res chain seq x y z
N ASN A 1 16.62 -7.64 -0.96
CA ASN A 1 17.28 -8.51 -1.95
C ASN A 1 17.85 -9.73 -1.22
N TYR A 2 17.59 -10.95 -1.70
CA TYR A 2 17.90 -12.21 -0.98
C TYR A 2 19.42 -12.46 -0.83
N ASP A 3 20.21 -12.01 -1.81
CA ASP A 3 21.67 -12.20 -1.83
C ASP A 3 22.47 -10.95 -1.40
N ASN A 4 21.84 -9.92 -0.83
CA ASN A 4 22.47 -8.66 -0.37
C ASN A 4 23.34 -7.89 -1.40
N THR A 5 23.31 -8.28 -2.67
CA THR A 5 24.12 -7.67 -3.76
C THR A 5 23.61 -6.29 -4.18
N LEU A 6 22.33 -5.99 -3.95
CA LEU A 6 21.69 -4.73 -4.32
C LEU A 6 20.90 -4.19 -3.12
N LYS A 7 20.90 -2.88 -2.96
CA LYS A 7 20.06 -2.19 -1.98
C LYS A 7 18.69 -1.91 -2.60
N GLU A 8 17.66 -2.54 -2.06
CA GLU A 8 16.26 -2.26 -2.40
C GLU A 8 15.69 -1.26 -1.38
N PRO A 9 14.91 -0.26 -1.83
CA PRO A 9 14.21 0.63 -0.92
C PRO A 9 13.12 -0.14 -0.17
N VAL A 10 13.14 -0.06 1.17
CA VAL A 10 12.13 -0.72 2.03
C VAL A 10 10.74 -0.09 1.86
N VAL A 11 10.70 1.20 1.51
CA VAL A 11 9.47 1.94 1.23
C VAL A 11 9.65 2.75 -0.04
N LEU A 12 8.60 2.81 -0.85
CA LEU A 12 8.56 3.72 -1.99
C LEU A 12 8.02 5.07 -1.52
N PRO A 13 8.63 6.20 -1.94
CA PRO A 13 8.12 7.53 -1.62
C PRO A 13 6.77 7.72 -2.31
N SER A 14 5.69 7.55 -1.55
CA SER A 14 4.33 7.77 -2.04
C SER A 14 3.90 9.19 -1.70
N ARG A 15 3.55 9.98 -2.73
CA ARG A 15 3.05 11.35 -2.57
C ARG A 15 1.56 11.42 -2.22
N VAL A 16 0.86 10.30 -2.37
CA VAL A 16 -0.57 10.15 -2.09
C VAL A 16 -0.74 8.91 -1.20
N PRO A 17 -1.76 8.84 -0.33
CA PRO A 17 -2.02 7.66 0.49
C PRO A 17 -2.51 6.48 -0.36
N ASN A 18 -1.54 5.79 -0.98
CA ASN A 18 -1.78 4.75 -1.98
C ASN A 18 -2.61 3.57 -1.47
N LEU A 19 -2.48 3.23 -0.18
CA LEU A 19 -3.24 2.14 0.44
C LEU A 19 -4.75 2.41 0.48
N LEU A 20 -5.15 3.67 0.73
CA LEU A 20 -6.56 4.04 0.78
C LEU A 20 -7.13 4.24 -0.63
N VAL A 21 -6.33 4.84 -1.52
CA VAL A 21 -6.75 5.11 -2.90
C VAL A 21 -6.90 3.81 -3.69
N ASN A 22 -5.89 2.92 -3.66
CA ASN A 22 -5.92 1.69 -4.46
C ASN A 22 -6.49 0.48 -3.71
N GLY A 23 -6.63 0.56 -2.38
CA GLY A 23 -6.99 -0.59 -1.57
C GLY A 23 -5.88 -1.66 -1.55
N SER A 24 -6.16 -2.77 -0.89
CA SER A 24 -5.28 -3.94 -0.88
C SER A 24 -6.08 -5.17 -0.50
N SER A 25 -5.96 -6.23 -1.29
CA SER A 25 -6.55 -7.52 -0.99
C SER A 25 -5.43 -8.55 -0.83
N GLY A 26 -5.41 -9.25 0.30
CA GLY A 26 -4.38 -10.20 0.63
C GLY A 26 -4.91 -11.28 1.57
N ILE A 27 -4.47 -12.52 1.33
CA ILE A 27 -4.79 -13.66 2.17
C ILE A 27 -3.46 -14.24 2.63
N ALA A 28 -3.24 -14.22 3.95
CA ALA A 28 -2.15 -14.91 4.62
C ALA A 28 -2.71 -16.10 5.41
N VAL A 29 -1.84 -17.02 5.85
CA VAL A 29 -2.26 -18.21 6.61
C VAL A 29 -2.94 -17.76 7.91
N GLY A 30 -4.27 -17.85 7.96
CA GLY A 30 -5.10 -17.46 9.11
C GLY A 30 -5.56 -15.99 9.15
N MET A 31 -5.22 -15.16 8.16
CA MET A 31 -5.67 -13.76 8.09
C MET A 31 -6.09 -13.38 6.66
N ALA A 32 -7.25 -12.77 6.53
CA ALA A 32 -7.69 -12.15 5.30
C ALA A 32 -7.79 -10.63 5.52
N CYS A 33 -7.13 -9.86 4.65
CA CYS A 33 -7.22 -8.40 4.62
C CYS A 33 -7.82 -7.99 3.29
N SER A 34 -8.89 -7.19 3.33
CA SER A 34 -9.49 -6.57 2.16
C SER A 34 -9.80 -5.11 2.48
N PHE A 35 -9.04 -4.21 1.88
CA PHE A 35 -9.26 -2.77 1.94
C PHE A 35 -9.87 -2.30 0.61
N PRO A 36 -11.02 -1.63 0.63
CA PRO A 36 -11.64 -1.09 -0.58
C PRO A 36 -10.88 0.14 -1.08
N SER A 37 -10.97 0.38 -2.39
CA SER A 37 -10.46 1.61 -3.01
C SER A 37 -11.37 2.79 -2.69
N HIS A 38 -10.76 3.94 -2.36
CA HIS A 38 -11.45 5.20 -2.09
C HIS A 38 -11.08 6.23 -3.15
N ASN A 39 -11.96 7.21 -3.38
CA ASN A 39 -11.71 8.28 -4.33
C ASN A 39 -10.55 9.17 -3.85
N LEU A 40 -9.60 9.47 -4.75
CA LEU A 40 -8.43 10.28 -4.47
C LEU A 40 -8.80 11.68 -3.97
N GLU A 41 -9.83 12.32 -4.51
CA GLU A 41 -10.24 13.66 -4.07
C GLU A 41 -10.78 13.67 -2.65
N GLU A 42 -11.61 12.68 -2.29
CA GLU A 42 -12.13 12.54 -0.93
C GLU A 42 -11.01 12.24 0.07
N VAL A 43 -10.09 11.35 -0.30
CA VAL A 43 -8.95 10.99 0.54
C VAL A 43 -7.98 12.17 0.72
N MET A 44 -7.76 12.98 -0.32
CA MET A 44 -6.93 14.19 -0.23
C MET A 44 -7.64 15.33 0.52
N SER A 45 -8.97 15.41 0.46
CA SER A 45 -9.76 16.39 1.21
C SER A 45 -9.93 16.02 2.69
N ALA A 46 -9.81 14.75 3.05
CA ALA A 46 -9.90 14.24 4.42
C ALA A 46 -8.54 14.18 5.14
N LEU A 47 -7.45 14.47 4.43
CA LEU A 47 -6.07 14.51 4.91
C LEU A 47 -5.75 15.88 5.51
#